data_AF-A0A524AWI1-F1
#
_entry.id   AF-A0A524AWI1-F1
#
_cell.length_a   1.000
_cell.length_b   1.000
_cell.length_c   1.000
_cell.angle_alpha   90.00
_cell.angle_beta   90.00
_cell.angle_gamma   90.00
#
_symmetry.space_group_name_H-M   'P 1'
#
loop_
_entity.id
_entity.type
_entity.pdbx_description
1 polymer ?
#
loop_
_entity_poly.entity_id
_entity_poly.type
_entity_poly.pdbx_seq_one_letter_code
_entity_poly.pdbx_strand_id
1 'polypeptide(L)'
;MLSVLNAAYWEREFAVTDGDVERTHRYLCKCREPQEATRLLERIIAHKLQRGVPRLDPAQRAKSEASAASFLERATVYHPTLSYSEKQQLFVAVKRPPDKWRIGKGTVTAVEQSKASHYRSIISVFVDEIGETWRFIAELDPKHPWNKQFKSPLPGTSQLLEQIMEVYGSILLPHLLGRLTQDSRFVNWGDLWWAGAVVPSVEDSVLREAQRLLLKSTQALTLDDLLQALLPGQKAVGNAERFALYQALKARPHRFSNVGTELQPRYRPLLPNLPQEIEKLRQVILARKTPIALNVEVADLFPNHADRPESQVAIMSIVRDHLDQRFIQVAPNLWF
;
A
#
# COMPACT_ATOMS: atom_id res chain seq x y z
N MET A 1 -4.45 36.30 8.91
CA MET A 1 -5.50 35.34 8.48
C MET A 1 -5.68 35.27 6.96
N LEU A 2 -5.38 36.32 6.18
CA LEU A 2 -5.56 36.34 4.71
C LEU A 2 -4.56 35.46 3.91
N SER A 3 -3.41 35.07 4.48
CA SER A 3 -2.37 34.34 3.72
C SER A 3 -2.75 32.90 3.32
N VAL A 4 -3.60 32.23 4.10
CA VAL A 4 -4.02 30.83 3.88
C VAL A 4 -5.06 30.69 2.77
N LEU A 5 -5.70 31.80 2.39
CA LEU A 5 -6.70 31.85 1.33
C LEU A 5 -6.08 32.07 -0.05
N ASN A 6 -4.75 32.14 -0.14
CA ASN A 6 -4.03 32.32 -1.39
C ASN A 6 -3.69 30.95 -2.02
N ALA A 7 -3.92 30.80 -3.33
CA ALA A 7 -3.47 29.65 -4.13
C ALA A 7 -1.97 29.36 -3.97
N ALA A 8 -1.15 30.42 -3.95
CA ALA A 8 0.30 30.29 -3.81
C ALA A 8 0.71 29.58 -2.51
N TYR A 9 -0.07 29.76 -1.44
CA TYR A 9 0.18 29.06 -0.19
C TYR A 9 0.00 27.54 -0.36
N TRP A 10 -1.14 27.10 -0.91
CA TRP A 10 -1.44 25.68 -1.07
C TRP A 10 -0.52 24.98 -2.07
N GLU A 11 -0.13 25.66 -3.14
CA GLU A 11 0.75 25.09 -4.16
C GLU A 11 2.21 25.02 -3.72
N ARG A 12 2.69 26.03 -3.01
CA ARG A 12 4.14 26.21 -2.81
C ARG A 12 4.54 26.21 -1.35
N GLU A 13 3.72 26.77 -0.47
CA GLU A 13 4.12 27.02 0.92
C GLU A 13 3.55 26.01 1.91
N PHE A 14 2.59 25.17 1.49
CA PHE A 14 1.98 24.20 2.37
C PHE A 14 3.01 23.22 2.92
N ALA A 15 2.96 23.02 4.23
CA ALA A 15 3.77 22.04 4.91
C ALA A 15 3.00 21.39 6.06
N VAL A 16 3.27 20.10 6.26
CA VAL A 16 2.79 19.33 7.41
C VAL A 16 3.82 19.45 8.53
N THR A 17 3.47 20.24 9.54
CA THR A 17 4.35 20.56 10.67
C THR A 17 4.40 19.42 11.68
N ASP A 18 5.38 19.41 12.58
CA ASP A 18 5.42 18.43 13.69
C ASP A 18 4.19 18.55 14.61
N GLY A 19 3.64 19.76 14.74
CA GLY A 19 2.37 19.97 15.45
C GLY A 19 1.17 19.36 14.74
N ASP A 20 1.16 19.33 13.40
CA ASP A 20 0.14 18.63 12.61
C ASP A 20 0.25 17.11 12.81
N VAL A 21 1.46 16.56 12.73
CA VAL A 21 1.74 15.14 12.98
C VAL A 21 1.29 14.73 14.39
N GLU A 22 1.64 15.52 15.41
CA GLU A 22 1.25 15.24 16.80
C GLU A 22 -0.26 15.29 17.03
N ARG A 23 -0.96 16.23 16.37
CA ARG A 23 -2.44 16.29 16.42
C ARG A 23 -3.06 15.07 15.74
N THR A 24 -2.51 14.64 14.61
CA THR A 24 -2.96 13.45 13.89
C THR A 24 -2.75 12.19 14.72
N HIS A 25 -1.58 12.03 15.37
CA HIS A 25 -1.31 10.92 16.29
C HIS A 25 -2.34 10.87 17.44
N ARG A 26 -2.53 11.98 18.16
CA ARG A 26 -3.51 12.06 19.25
C ARG A 26 -4.93 11.75 18.78
N TYR A 27 -5.30 12.21 17.59
CA TYR A 27 -6.59 11.89 16.99
C TYR A 27 -6.76 10.39 16.74
N LEU A 28 -5.77 9.73 16.12
CA LEU A 28 -5.81 8.29 15.84
C LEU A 28 -5.85 7.46 17.13
N CYS A 29 -5.08 7.83 18.15
CA CYS A 29 -5.15 7.19 19.47
C CYS A 29 -6.54 7.29 20.11
N LYS A 30 -7.21 8.44 19.96
CA LYS A 30 -8.55 8.66 20.48
C LYS A 30 -9.61 7.88 19.70
N CYS A 31 -9.50 7.84 18.36
CA CYS A 31 -10.46 7.15 17.50
C CYS A 31 -10.40 5.63 17.66
N ARG A 32 -9.24 5.06 18.00
CA ARG A 32 -9.03 3.60 18.13
C ARG A 32 -9.41 2.81 16.87
N GLU A 33 -9.44 3.47 15.73
CA GLU A 33 -9.73 2.88 14.43
C GLU A 33 -8.83 3.50 13.36
N PRO A 34 -8.43 2.73 12.34
CA PRO A 34 -7.70 3.27 11.21
C PRO A 34 -8.52 4.34 10.48
N GLN A 35 -7.85 5.33 9.91
CA GLN A 35 -8.46 6.44 9.18
C GLN A 35 -7.85 6.61 7.81
N GLU A 36 -8.67 6.96 6.84
CA GLU A 36 -8.24 7.28 5.47
C GLU A 36 -7.32 8.51 5.47
N ALA A 37 -6.25 8.47 4.67
CA ALA A 37 -5.28 9.55 4.59
C ALA A 37 -5.91 10.89 4.16
N THR A 38 -6.90 10.86 3.26
CA THR A 38 -7.64 12.06 2.82
C THR A 38 -8.40 12.71 3.97
N ARG A 39 -9.05 11.91 4.83
CA ARG A 39 -9.72 12.41 6.05
C ARG A 39 -8.74 13.02 7.04
N LEU A 40 -7.54 12.46 7.17
CA LEU A 40 -6.49 13.04 8.01
C LEU A 40 -5.99 14.38 7.45
N LEU A 41 -5.83 14.48 6.13
CA LEU A 41 -5.46 15.72 5.45
C LEU A 41 -6.54 16.80 5.61
N GLU A 42 -7.81 16.45 5.42
CA GLU A 42 -8.95 17.34 5.63
C GLU A 42 -8.94 17.97 7.03
N ARG A 43 -8.61 17.18 8.06
CA ARG A 43 -8.48 17.67 9.44
C ARG A 43 -7.35 18.67 9.60
N ILE A 44 -6.22 18.46 8.93
CA ILE A 44 -5.09 19.39 8.94
C ILE A 44 -5.47 20.70 8.24
N ILE A 45 -6.09 20.61 7.06
CA ILE A 45 -6.56 21.79 6.30
C ILE A 45 -7.58 22.57 7.12
N ALA A 46 -8.60 21.91 7.65
CA ALA A 46 -9.62 22.54 8.49
C ALA A 46 -9.00 23.25 9.71
N HIS A 47 -8.00 22.64 10.34
CA HIS A 47 -7.29 23.28 11.46
C HIS A 47 -6.53 24.53 11.02
N LYS A 48 -5.80 24.48 9.91
CA LYS A 48 -5.05 25.62 9.36
C LYS A 48 -5.99 26.76 8.92
N LEU A 49 -7.16 26.43 8.38
CA LEU A 49 -8.19 27.42 8.05
C LEU A 49 -8.76 28.10 9.31
N GLN A 50 -9.02 27.34 10.38
CA GLN A 50 -9.60 27.86 11.62
C GLN A 50 -8.62 28.70 12.45
N ARG A 51 -7.36 28.27 12.55
CA ARG A 51 -6.35 28.93 13.41
C ARG A 51 -5.48 29.93 12.66
N GLY A 52 -5.57 29.95 11.33
CA GLY A 52 -4.58 30.58 10.47
C GLY A 52 -3.30 29.74 10.40
N VAL A 53 -2.44 30.08 9.43
CA VAL A 53 -1.14 29.43 9.28
C VAL A 53 -0.16 30.15 10.19
N PRO A 54 0.41 29.48 11.22
CA PRO A 54 1.55 30.03 11.93
C PRO A 54 2.68 30.22 10.91
N ARG A 55 3.46 31.29 11.07
CA ARG A 55 4.64 31.53 10.22
C ARG A 55 5.48 30.26 10.19
N LEU A 56 5.52 29.61 9.03
CA LEU A 56 6.22 28.36 8.86
C LEU A 56 7.72 28.60 9.03
N ASP A 57 8.32 27.85 9.96
CA ASP A 57 9.76 27.73 10.06
C ASP A 57 10.30 27.10 8.75
N PRO A 58 11.26 27.75 8.05
CA PRO A 58 11.90 27.17 6.86
C PRO A 58 12.36 25.72 7.05
N ALA A 59 12.81 25.34 8.25
CA ALA A 59 13.23 23.97 8.54
C ALA A 59 12.04 22.99 8.49
N GLN A 60 10.87 23.35 9.00
CA GLN A 60 9.67 22.52 8.93
C GLN A 60 9.16 22.36 7.51
N ARG A 61 9.25 23.43 6.71
CA ARG A 61 8.90 23.38 5.29
C ARG A 61 9.83 22.45 4.52
N ALA A 62 11.15 22.63 4.66
CA ALA A 62 12.13 21.77 4.01
C ALA A 62 11.95 20.29 4.42
N LYS A 63 11.65 20.02 5.69
CA LYS A 63 11.32 18.67 6.18
C LYS A 63 10.08 18.11 5.48
N SER A 64 9.00 18.87 5.37
CA SER A 64 7.76 18.47 4.68
C SER A 64 7.97 18.23 3.19
N GLU A 65 8.75 19.07 2.52
CA GLU A 65 9.11 18.92 1.10
C GLU A 65 9.98 17.69 0.87
N ALA A 66 11.00 17.46 1.71
CA ALA A 66 11.84 16.27 1.63
C ALA A 66 11.04 14.98 1.87
N SER A 67 10.12 14.99 2.84
CA SER A 67 9.22 13.85 3.08
C SER A 67 8.29 13.59 1.89
N ALA A 68 7.72 14.64 1.28
CA ALA A 68 6.91 14.50 0.06
C ALA A 68 7.74 13.94 -1.11
N ALA A 69 8.94 14.47 -1.32
CA ALA A 69 9.84 14.01 -2.39
C ALA A 69 10.22 12.54 -2.23
N SER A 70 10.57 12.11 -1.01
CA SER A 70 10.87 10.71 -0.72
C SER A 70 9.65 9.80 -0.95
N PHE A 71 8.46 10.24 -0.55
CA PHE A 71 7.22 9.49 -0.83
C PHE A 71 6.92 9.37 -2.33
N LEU A 72 7.26 10.40 -3.10
CA LEU A 72 7.04 10.49 -4.54
C LEU A 72 8.17 9.88 -5.38
N GLU A 73 9.18 9.20 -4.80
CA GLU A 73 10.43 8.77 -5.46
C GLU A 73 10.31 8.17 -6.87
N ARG A 74 9.14 7.67 -7.29
CA ARG A 74 8.87 7.19 -8.65
C ARG A 74 7.59 7.74 -9.30
N ALA A 75 6.83 8.59 -8.61
CA ALA A 75 5.55 9.12 -9.08
C ALA A 75 5.58 10.65 -9.16
N THR A 76 4.92 11.21 -10.17
CA THR A 76 4.76 12.67 -10.30
C THR A 76 3.34 13.07 -9.91
N VAL A 77 3.15 14.20 -9.24
CA VAL A 77 1.79 14.72 -9.01
C VAL A 77 1.18 15.13 -10.34
N TYR A 78 -0.02 14.64 -10.63
CA TYR A 78 -0.73 15.01 -11.85
C TYR A 78 -1.07 16.51 -11.85
N HIS A 79 -0.75 17.14 -12.98
CA HIS A 79 -1.09 18.50 -13.34
C HIS A 79 -1.55 18.58 -14.81
N PRO A 80 -2.68 19.24 -15.12
CA PRO A 80 -3.30 19.19 -16.45
C PRO A 80 -2.46 19.86 -17.56
N THR A 81 -1.51 20.74 -17.21
CA THR A 81 -0.66 21.43 -18.20
C THR A 81 0.59 20.66 -18.59
N LEU A 82 0.85 19.50 -17.98
CA LEU A 82 2.03 18.68 -18.25
C LEU A 82 1.71 17.59 -19.29
N SER A 83 2.75 17.09 -19.94
CA SER A 83 2.71 15.92 -20.82
C SER A 83 3.07 14.65 -20.05
N TYR A 84 2.51 13.52 -20.45
CA TYR A 84 2.75 12.22 -19.81
C TYR A 84 3.03 11.12 -20.83
N SER A 85 3.66 10.05 -20.37
CA SER A 85 3.94 8.85 -21.17
C SER A 85 3.30 7.62 -20.55
N GLU A 86 3.01 6.60 -21.37
CA GLU A 86 2.56 5.30 -20.87
C GLU A 86 3.55 4.73 -19.86
N LYS A 87 3.04 4.00 -18.87
CA LYS A 87 3.76 3.42 -17.73
C LYS A 87 4.33 4.44 -16.74
N GLN A 88 4.19 5.75 -16.98
CA GLN A 88 4.54 6.76 -15.99
C GLN A 88 3.65 6.60 -14.75
N GLN A 89 4.24 6.71 -13.56
CA GLN A 89 3.49 6.68 -12.31
C GLN A 89 3.09 8.11 -11.92
N LEU A 90 1.84 8.27 -11.53
CA LEU A 90 1.24 9.54 -11.17
C LEU A 90 0.59 9.48 -9.80
N PHE A 91 0.49 10.62 -9.14
CA PHE A 91 -0.38 10.79 -7.98
C PHE A 91 -1.58 11.62 -8.41
N VAL A 92 -2.77 11.04 -8.37
CA VAL A 92 -4.01 11.63 -8.90
C VAL A 92 -5.06 11.75 -7.81
N ALA A 93 -5.90 12.79 -7.92
CA ALA A 93 -7.11 12.92 -7.13
C ALA A 93 -8.32 12.59 -8.02
N VAL A 94 -9.21 11.72 -7.54
CA VAL A 94 -10.48 11.38 -8.21
C VAL A 94 -11.63 11.50 -7.22
N LYS A 95 -12.78 11.94 -7.72
CA LYS A 95 -14.02 12.05 -6.93
C LYS A 95 -14.91 10.85 -7.25
N ARG A 96 -15.20 10.01 -6.26
CA ARG A 96 -16.12 8.87 -6.40
C ARG A 96 -17.47 9.20 -5.77
N PRO A 97 -18.60 8.92 -6.43
CA PRO A 97 -19.92 8.99 -5.80
C PRO A 97 -19.99 8.08 -4.55
N PRO A 98 -20.61 8.50 -3.44
CA PRO A 98 -21.26 9.79 -3.20
C PRO A 98 -20.29 10.84 -2.62
N ASP A 99 -19.51 11.48 -3.49
CA ASP A 99 -18.68 12.67 -3.22
C ASP A 99 -17.48 12.52 -2.27
N LYS A 100 -16.79 11.38 -2.28
CA LYS A 100 -15.51 11.27 -1.56
C LYS A 100 -14.31 11.39 -2.50
N TRP A 101 -13.43 12.32 -2.17
CA TRP A 101 -12.11 12.40 -2.78
C TRP A 101 -11.28 11.19 -2.37
N ARG A 102 -10.75 10.51 -3.39
CA ARG A 102 -9.73 9.48 -3.27
C ARG A 102 -8.50 10.00 -3.97
N ILE A 103 -7.37 9.89 -3.29
CA ILE A 103 -6.10 10.33 -3.84
C ILE A 103 -5.17 9.14 -3.72
N GLY A 104 -4.54 8.80 -4.82
CA GLY A 104 -3.81 7.55 -4.93
C GLY A 104 -2.73 7.60 -6.00
N LYS A 105 -1.86 6.60 -5.94
CA LYS A 105 -0.88 6.32 -6.97
C LYS A 105 -1.57 5.62 -8.14
N GLY A 106 -1.27 6.06 -9.34
CA GLY A 106 -1.74 5.40 -10.55
C GLY A 106 -0.65 5.27 -11.60
N THR A 107 -0.91 4.42 -12.58
CA THR A 107 -0.03 4.21 -13.73
C THR A 107 -0.76 4.62 -15.01
N VAL A 108 -0.13 5.44 -15.83
CA VAL A 108 -0.67 5.80 -17.15
C VAL A 108 -0.72 4.55 -18.02
N THR A 109 -1.92 4.14 -18.41
CA THR A 109 -2.18 2.95 -19.23
C THR A 109 -2.35 3.25 -20.70
N ALA A 110 -2.74 4.48 -21.06
CA ALA A 110 -2.86 4.91 -22.46
C ALA A 110 -2.72 6.45 -22.57
N VAL A 111 -2.24 6.91 -23.73
CA VAL A 111 -2.17 8.34 -24.10
C VAL A 111 -2.81 8.53 -25.47
N GLU A 112 -3.89 9.31 -25.52
CA GLU A 112 -4.67 9.57 -26.73
C GLU A 112 -4.51 11.03 -27.17
N GLN A 113 -4.25 11.27 -28.45
CA GLN A 113 -4.24 12.62 -29.01
C GLN A 113 -5.66 13.18 -29.09
N SER A 114 -5.84 14.40 -28.59
CA SER A 114 -7.11 15.11 -28.65
C SER A 114 -7.18 16.01 -29.88
N LYS A 115 -8.39 16.16 -30.43
CA LYS A 115 -8.70 17.18 -31.45
C LYS A 115 -9.18 18.50 -30.85
N ALA A 116 -9.29 18.59 -29.52
CA ALA A 116 -9.71 19.81 -28.85
C ALA A 116 -8.66 20.92 -29.01
N SER A 117 -9.12 22.17 -29.14
CA SER A 117 -8.23 23.32 -29.31
C SER A 117 -7.44 23.69 -28.04
N HIS A 118 -7.89 23.25 -26.88
CA HIS A 118 -7.43 23.73 -25.58
C HIS A 118 -6.64 22.70 -24.77
N TYR A 119 -6.53 21.45 -25.23
CA TYR A 119 -5.63 20.44 -24.66
C TYR A 119 -5.17 19.48 -25.77
N ARG A 120 -3.95 18.95 -25.67
CA ARG A 120 -3.37 18.12 -26.73
C ARG A 120 -3.61 16.63 -26.53
N SER A 121 -3.76 16.17 -25.30
CA SER A 121 -3.87 14.75 -25.01
C SER A 121 -4.86 14.42 -23.89
N ILE A 122 -5.40 13.21 -23.92
CA ILE A 122 -6.16 12.58 -22.83
C ILE A 122 -5.36 11.37 -22.37
N ILE A 123 -5.13 11.25 -21.07
CA ILE A 123 -4.44 10.11 -20.49
C ILE A 123 -5.43 9.22 -19.74
N SER A 124 -5.26 7.91 -19.84
CA SER A 124 -5.94 6.94 -19.00
C SER A 124 -4.99 6.49 -17.90
N VAL A 125 -5.42 6.54 -16.65
CA VAL A 125 -4.60 6.21 -15.48
C VAL A 125 -5.33 5.16 -14.65
N PHE A 126 -4.71 3.99 -14.48
CA PHE A 126 -5.19 2.99 -13.52
C PHE A 126 -4.73 3.39 -12.12
N VAL A 127 -5.66 3.61 -11.19
CA VAL A 127 -5.38 4.07 -9.83
C VAL A 127 -5.36 2.87 -8.89
N ASP A 128 -4.21 2.57 -8.30
CA ASP A 128 -3.95 1.32 -7.58
C ASP A 128 -4.88 1.18 -6.36
N GLU A 129 -5.07 2.26 -5.60
CA GLU A 129 -5.91 2.33 -4.41
C GLU A 129 -7.41 2.13 -4.69
N ILE A 130 -7.81 2.28 -5.95
CA ILE A 130 -9.22 2.21 -6.36
C ILE A 130 -9.48 0.97 -7.21
N GLY A 131 -8.47 0.48 -7.92
CA GLY A 131 -8.60 -0.64 -8.86
C GLY A 131 -9.39 -0.27 -10.12
N GLU A 132 -9.44 1.02 -10.48
CA GLU A 132 -10.22 1.54 -11.60
C GLU A 132 -9.36 2.43 -12.51
N THR A 133 -9.70 2.49 -13.80
CA THR A 133 -9.06 3.38 -14.77
C THR A 133 -9.86 4.67 -14.93
N TRP A 134 -9.18 5.81 -14.79
CA TRP A 134 -9.76 7.15 -14.89
C TRP A 134 -9.10 7.95 -16.02
N ARG A 135 -9.85 8.85 -16.66
CA ARG A 135 -9.36 9.70 -17.76
C ARG A 135 -9.09 11.11 -17.28
N PHE A 136 -7.95 11.66 -17.69
CA PHE A 136 -7.49 12.99 -17.33
C PHE A 136 -7.05 13.77 -18.56
N ILE A 137 -7.18 15.09 -18.50
CA ILE A 137 -6.71 16.00 -19.55
C ILE A 137 -5.22 16.25 -19.35
N ALA A 138 -4.43 16.25 -20.42
CA ALA A 138 -3.02 16.59 -20.41
C ALA A 138 -2.70 17.66 -21.45
N GLU A 139 -1.61 18.40 -21.20
CA GLU A 139 -1.19 19.53 -22.02
C GLU A 139 -2.31 20.57 -22.26
N LEU A 140 -3.10 20.86 -21.22
CA LEU A 140 -4.08 21.94 -21.19
C LEU A 140 -3.38 23.30 -21.40
N ASP A 141 -3.94 24.16 -22.25
CA ASP A 141 -3.44 25.53 -22.44
C ASP A 141 -3.41 26.26 -21.08
N PRO A 142 -2.25 26.77 -20.63
CA PRO A 142 -2.13 27.48 -19.37
C PRO A 142 -3.06 28.70 -19.23
N LYS A 143 -3.47 29.29 -20.34
CA LYS A 143 -4.40 30.44 -20.38
C LYS A 143 -5.87 30.04 -20.30
N HIS A 144 -6.18 28.75 -20.45
CA HIS A 144 -7.56 28.26 -20.48
C HIS A 144 -8.28 28.53 -19.13
N PRO A 145 -9.57 28.88 -19.13
CA PRO A 145 -10.33 29.10 -17.90
C PRO A 145 -10.35 27.90 -16.94
N TRP A 146 -10.25 26.67 -17.44
CA TRP A 146 -10.13 25.48 -16.59
C TRP A 146 -8.80 25.37 -15.86
N ASN A 147 -7.76 26.09 -16.29
CA ASN A 147 -6.50 26.20 -15.58
C ASN A 147 -6.53 27.33 -14.51
N LYS A 148 -7.66 28.03 -14.33
CA LYS A 148 -7.78 29.07 -13.31
C LYS A 148 -8.00 28.44 -11.93
N GLN A 149 -6.91 28.15 -11.24
CA GLN A 149 -6.89 28.06 -9.78
C GLN A 149 -7.48 29.36 -9.19
N PHE A 150 -8.44 29.20 -8.26
CA PHE A 150 -9.27 30.22 -7.59
C PHE A 150 -8.94 31.69 -7.89
N LYS A 151 -9.73 32.34 -8.76
CA LYS A 151 -9.79 33.81 -8.87
C LYS A 151 -10.97 34.44 -8.11
N SER A 152 -11.90 33.63 -7.61
CA SER A 152 -13.09 34.13 -6.89
C SER A 152 -12.89 34.05 -5.37
N PRO A 153 -13.46 35.01 -4.61
CA PRO A 153 -13.46 34.95 -3.16
C PRO A 153 -14.12 33.64 -2.70
N LEU A 154 -13.44 32.96 -1.80
CA LEU A 154 -13.81 31.61 -1.36
C LEU A 154 -15.10 31.67 -0.53
N PRO A 155 -16.07 30.79 -0.79
CA PRO A 155 -17.29 30.70 0.00
C PRO A 155 -17.00 30.11 1.40
N GLY A 156 -18.04 29.88 2.22
CA GLY A 156 -17.92 29.46 3.62
C GLY A 156 -16.97 28.25 3.86
N THR A 157 -16.48 28.12 5.10
CA THR A 157 -15.34 27.24 5.47
C THR A 157 -15.45 25.78 5.02
N SER A 158 -16.66 25.20 4.96
CA SER A 158 -16.84 23.81 4.53
C SER A 158 -16.73 23.65 3.01
N GLN A 159 -17.30 24.58 2.24
CA GLN A 159 -17.17 24.59 0.77
C GLN A 159 -15.72 24.87 0.37
N LEU A 160 -15.03 25.70 1.14
CA LEU A 160 -13.60 25.95 0.97
C LEU A 160 -12.73 24.70 1.18
N LEU A 161 -13.04 23.86 2.17
CA LEU A 161 -12.29 22.62 2.40
C LEU A 161 -12.39 21.66 1.21
N GLU A 162 -13.62 21.42 0.71
CA GLU A 162 -13.85 20.54 -0.44
C GLU A 162 -13.12 21.06 -1.68
N GLN A 163 -13.19 22.37 -1.90
CA GLN A 163 -12.49 23.07 -2.97
C GLN A 163 -10.95 22.95 -2.89
N ILE A 164 -10.36 23.06 -1.69
CA ILE A 164 -8.92 22.86 -1.51
C ILE A 164 -8.54 21.41 -1.80
N MET A 165 -9.34 20.45 -1.33
CA MET A 165 -9.10 19.02 -1.58
C MET A 165 -9.20 18.68 -3.07
N GLU A 166 -10.17 19.26 -3.79
CA GLU A 166 -10.36 19.09 -5.22
C GLU A 166 -9.14 19.58 -6.03
N VAL A 167 -8.66 20.79 -5.73
CA VAL A 167 -7.66 21.45 -6.56
C VAL A 167 -6.24 21.09 -6.14
N TYR A 168 -5.98 21.00 -4.83
CA TYR A 168 -4.64 20.83 -4.29
C TYR A 168 -4.42 19.49 -3.61
N GLY A 169 -5.45 18.67 -3.38
CA GLY A 169 -5.32 17.43 -2.60
C GLY A 169 -4.18 16.53 -3.06
N SER A 170 -3.97 16.36 -4.37
CA SER A 170 -2.88 15.56 -4.95
C SER A 170 -1.49 16.12 -4.66
N ILE A 171 -1.36 17.43 -4.44
CA ILE A 171 -0.13 18.13 -4.04
C ILE A 171 0.07 18.02 -2.52
N LEU A 172 -1.00 18.22 -1.74
CA LEU A 172 -0.93 18.29 -0.28
C LEU A 172 -0.75 16.92 0.37
N LEU A 173 -1.36 15.87 -0.19
CA LEU A 173 -1.37 14.54 0.42
C LEU A 173 0.02 13.89 0.51
N PRO A 174 0.89 13.95 -0.52
CA PRO A 174 2.27 13.47 -0.41
C PRO A 174 3.05 14.05 0.78
N HIS A 175 2.83 15.33 1.13
CA HIS A 175 3.44 15.92 2.33
C HIS A 175 2.96 15.21 3.60
N LEU A 176 1.67 14.92 3.72
CA LEU A 176 1.16 14.18 4.87
C LEU A 176 1.71 12.75 4.90
N LEU A 177 1.55 12.00 3.81
CA LEU A 177 1.94 10.60 3.73
C LEU A 177 3.45 10.42 3.96
N GLY A 178 4.28 11.28 3.40
CA GLY A 178 5.71 11.28 3.66
C GLY A 178 6.04 11.51 5.14
N ARG A 179 5.38 12.49 5.78
CA ARG A 179 5.59 12.76 7.22
C ARG A 179 5.13 11.60 8.10
N LEU A 180 3.99 10.96 7.78
CA LEU A 180 3.50 9.82 8.55
C LEU A 180 4.35 8.56 8.36
N THR A 181 4.83 8.29 7.13
CA THR A 181 5.68 7.13 6.82
C THR A 181 7.01 7.15 7.58
N GLN A 182 7.57 8.35 7.78
CA GLN A 182 8.84 8.53 8.49
C GLN A 182 8.72 8.49 10.02
N ASP A 183 7.50 8.49 10.57
CA ASP A 183 7.25 8.52 12.00
C ASP A 183 6.75 7.16 12.48
N SER A 184 7.58 6.46 13.26
CA SER A 184 7.34 5.07 13.70
C SER A 184 6.11 4.90 14.61
N ARG A 185 5.48 5.99 15.05
CA ARG A 185 4.22 5.94 15.79
C ARG A 185 3.02 5.62 14.91
N PHE A 186 3.18 5.74 13.59
CA PHE A 186 2.12 5.44 12.63
C PHE A 186 2.41 4.13 11.91
N VAL A 187 1.33 3.44 11.58
CA VAL A 187 1.33 2.25 10.76
C VAL A 187 0.25 2.40 9.69
N ASN A 188 0.47 1.80 8.52
CA ASN A 188 -0.45 1.92 7.40
C ASN A 188 -0.76 0.57 6.75
N TRP A 189 -1.94 0.48 6.15
CA TRP A 189 -2.33 -0.58 5.23
C TRP A 189 -3.15 0.05 4.10
N GLY A 190 -2.56 0.16 2.91
CA GLY A 190 -3.16 0.94 1.83
C GLY A 190 -3.28 2.42 2.19
N ASP A 191 -4.48 2.97 2.00
CA ASP A 191 -4.84 4.36 2.34
C ASP A 191 -5.23 4.54 3.82
N LEU A 192 -5.28 3.45 4.59
CA LEU A 192 -5.65 3.46 5.99
C LEU A 192 -4.43 3.64 6.89
N TRP A 193 -4.51 4.62 7.77
CA TRP A 193 -3.48 4.97 8.75
C TRP A 193 -3.99 4.79 10.17
N TRP A 194 -3.17 4.20 11.02
CA TRP A 194 -3.49 3.97 12.42
C TRP A 194 -2.31 4.32 13.34
N ALA A 195 -2.59 4.57 14.61
CA ALA A 195 -1.54 4.78 15.60
C ALA A 195 -1.04 3.41 16.10
N GLY A 196 0.26 3.15 15.94
CA GLY A 196 0.87 1.87 16.28
C GLY A 196 0.61 1.45 17.72
N ALA A 197 0.58 2.41 18.65
CA ALA A 197 0.34 2.17 20.07
C ALA A 197 -1.06 1.64 20.42
N VAL A 198 -2.04 1.76 19.50
CA VAL A 198 -3.41 1.24 19.72
C VAL A 198 -3.73 0.02 18.86
N VAL A 199 -2.82 -0.41 17.98
CA VAL A 199 -3.02 -1.63 17.20
C VAL A 199 -2.95 -2.84 18.13
N PRO A 200 -3.96 -3.72 18.12
CA PRO A 200 -3.92 -4.94 18.91
C PRO A 200 -2.67 -5.77 18.61
N SER A 201 -2.00 -6.25 19.65
CA SER A 201 -0.92 -7.22 19.48
C SER A 201 -1.50 -8.56 19.04
N VAL A 202 -0.84 -9.20 18.07
CA VAL A 202 -1.17 -10.57 17.66
C VAL A 202 -0.15 -11.50 18.29
N GLU A 203 -0.64 -12.38 19.17
CA GLU A 203 0.16 -13.38 19.87
C GLU A 203 0.90 -14.31 18.90
N ASP A 204 2.11 -14.75 19.25
CA ASP A 204 2.88 -15.62 18.38
C ASP A 204 2.22 -17.00 18.16
N SER A 205 1.41 -17.46 19.12
CA SER A 205 0.58 -18.67 18.96
C SER A 205 -0.39 -18.54 17.79
N VAL A 206 -1.05 -17.39 17.63
CA VAL A 206 -1.95 -17.08 16.50
C VAL A 206 -1.18 -17.07 15.19
N LEU A 207 0.06 -16.54 15.18
CA LEU A 207 0.89 -16.52 13.97
C LEU A 207 1.44 -17.90 13.60
N ARG A 208 1.77 -18.74 14.58
CA ARG A 208 2.10 -20.16 14.35
C ARG A 208 0.93 -20.91 13.76
N GLU A 209 -0.28 -20.63 14.24
CA GLU A 209 -1.49 -21.22 13.68
C GLU A 209 -1.78 -20.70 12.26
N ALA A 210 -1.63 -19.39 12.01
CA ALA A 210 -1.75 -18.81 10.67
C ALA A 210 -0.77 -19.48 9.68
N GLN A 211 0.48 -19.69 10.11
CA GLN A 211 1.47 -20.39 9.31
C GLN A 211 1.09 -21.86 9.06
N ARG A 212 0.51 -22.55 10.06
CA ARG A 212 0.00 -23.92 9.90
C ARG A 212 -1.13 -23.98 8.87
N LEU A 213 -2.07 -23.05 8.92
CA LEU A 213 -3.17 -22.92 7.94
C LEU A 213 -2.63 -22.67 6.54
N LEU A 214 -1.68 -21.75 6.40
CA LEU A 214 -1.01 -21.44 5.13
C LEU A 214 -0.25 -22.64 4.56
N LEU A 215 0.38 -23.46 5.42
CA LEU A 215 1.06 -24.69 5.01
C LEU A 215 0.11 -25.81 4.61
N LYS A 216 -1.15 -25.78 5.04
CA LYS A 216 -2.16 -26.77 4.62
C LYS A 216 -2.88 -26.35 3.32
N SER A 217 -2.88 -25.06 3.03
CA SER A 217 -3.49 -24.50 1.83
C SER A 217 -2.58 -24.67 0.62
N THR A 218 -3.15 -25.11 -0.50
CA THR A 218 -2.47 -25.12 -1.81
C THR A 218 -2.44 -23.74 -2.46
N GLN A 219 -3.25 -22.79 -1.97
CA GLN A 219 -3.37 -21.44 -2.51
C GLN A 219 -2.99 -20.38 -1.47
N ALA A 220 -2.61 -19.20 -1.95
CA ALA A 220 -2.35 -18.06 -1.08
C ALA A 220 -3.67 -17.54 -0.49
N LEU A 221 -3.71 -17.40 0.84
CA LEU A 221 -4.91 -17.00 1.57
C LEU A 221 -4.97 -15.49 1.77
N THR A 222 -6.16 -14.92 1.73
CA THR A 222 -6.40 -13.51 2.09
C THR A 222 -6.37 -13.34 3.62
N LEU A 223 -6.34 -12.09 4.10
CA LEU A 223 -6.48 -11.81 5.52
C LEU A 223 -7.83 -12.27 6.08
N ASP A 224 -8.91 -12.13 5.30
CA ASP A 224 -10.25 -12.56 5.71
C ASP A 224 -10.32 -14.09 5.86
N ASP A 225 -9.76 -14.83 4.90
CA ASP A 225 -9.69 -16.30 4.97
C ASP A 225 -8.92 -16.75 6.23
N LEU A 226 -7.79 -16.10 6.51
CA LEU A 226 -6.98 -16.40 7.70
C LEU A 226 -7.75 -16.07 8.99
N LEU A 227 -8.38 -14.91 9.09
CA LEU A 227 -9.11 -14.49 10.29
C LEU A 227 -10.32 -15.39 10.55
N GLN A 228 -11.05 -15.77 9.50
CA GLN A 228 -12.18 -16.69 9.61
C GLN A 228 -11.74 -18.06 10.15
N ALA A 229 -10.58 -18.56 9.71
CA ALA A 229 -10.03 -19.83 10.18
C ALA A 229 -9.43 -19.73 11.59
N LEU A 230 -8.82 -18.60 11.95
CA LEU A 230 -8.20 -18.36 13.25
C LEU A 230 -9.22 -18.07 14.36
N LEU A 231 -10.37 -17.48 14.02
CA LEU A 231 -11.41 -17.03 14.96
C LEU A 231 -12.77 -17.66 14.60
N PRO A 232 -12.91 -19.00 14.68
CA PRO A 232 -14.13 -19.68 14.29
C PRO A 232 -15.31 -19.23 15.16
N GLY A 233 -16.41 -18.82 14.52
CA GLY A 233 -17.65 -18.40 15.19
C GLY A 233 -17.82 -16.88 15.40
N GLN A 234 -16.82 -16.06 15.07
CA GLN A 234 -17.03 -14.61 15.01
C GLN A 234 -17.78 -14.23 13.73
N LYS A 235 -18.98 -13.64 13.90
CA LYS A 235 -19.86 -13.26 12.77
C LYS A 235 -19.32 -12.10 11.94
N ALA A 236 -18.48 -11.25 12.52
CA ALA A 236 -17.85 -10.13 11.81
C ALA A 236 -16.45 -9.89 12.36
N VAL A 237 -15.45 -10.02 11.50
CA VAL A 237 -14.08 -9.60 11.79
C VAL A 237 -14.02 -8.10 11.56
N GLY A 238 -13.57 -7.32 12.55
CA GLY A 238 -13.45 -5.89 12.45
C GLY A 238 -12.21 -5.45 11.65
N ASN A 239 -12.15 -4.16 11.32
CA ASN A 239 -10.97 -3.58 10.67
C ASN A 239 -9.74 -3.61 11.58
N ALA A 240 -9.95 -3.60 12.91
CA ALA A 240 -8.89 -3.68 13.90
C ALA A 240 -8.11 -5.00 13.79
N GLU A 241 -8.83 -6.13 13.74
CA GLU A 241 -8.25 -7.46 13.65
C GLU A 241 -7.54 -7.67 12.31
N ARG A 242 -8.13 -7.22 11.20
CA ARG A 242 -7.49 -7.26 9.88
C ARG A 242 -6.16 -6.51 9.86
N PHE A 243 -6.17 -5.28 10.36
CA PHE A 243 -5.00 -4.42 10.37
C PHE A 243 -3.92 -4.98 11.30
N ALA A 244 -4.31 -5.47 12.48
CA ALA A 244 -3.39 -6.12 13.42
C ALA A 244 -2.72 -7.36 12.81
N LEU A 245 -3.50 -8.25 12.17
CA LEU A 245 -2.96 -9.42 11.50
C LEU A 245 -2.04 -9.03 10.33
N TYR A 246 -2.45 -8.09 9.48
CA TYR A 246 -1.62 -7.57 8.39
C TYR A 246 -0.26 -7.10 8.90
N GLN A 247 -0.23 -6.25 9.92
CA GLN A 247 1.00 -5.73 10.51
C GLN A 247 1.86 -6.85 11.12
N ALA A 248 1.24 -7.82 11.80
CA ALA A 248 1.95 -8.92 12.42
C ALA A 248 2.59 -9.88 11.41
N LEU A 249 1.94 -10.12 10.27
CA LEU A 249 2.48 -10.92 9.16
C LEU A 249 3.60 -10.16 8.43
N LYS A 250 3.37 -8.88 8.09
CA LYS A 250 4.36 -8.00 7.43
C LYS A 250 5.64 -7.86 8.23
N ALA A 251 5.56 -7.81 9.56
CA ALA A 251 6.72 -7.73 10.46
C ALA A 251 7.57 -9.02 10.47
N ARG A 252 7.13 -10.11 9.85
CA ARG A 252 7.82 -11.41 9.81
C ARG A 252 8.04 -11.89 8.36
N PRO A 253 8.80 -11.13 7.55
CA PRO A 253 9.03 -11.46 6.14
C PRO A 253 9.81 -12.77 5.92
N HIS A 254 10.38 -13.35 6.98
CA HIS A 254 11.04 -14.66 6.93
C HIS A 254 10.07 -15.84 7.14
N ARG A 255 8.83 -15.59 7.59
CA ARG A 255 7.78 -16.61 7.81
C ARG A 255 6.60 -16.49 6.85
N PHE A 256 6.38 -15.29 6.31
CA PHE A 256 5.24 -15.01 5.46
C PHE A 256 5.68 -14.20 4.24
N SER A 257 5.23 -14.61 3.06
CA SER A 257 5.41 -13.86 1.82
C SER A 257 4.07 -13.34 1.35
N ASN A 258 3.95 -12.03 1.13
CA ASN A 258 2.79 -11.46 0.44
C ASN A 258 3.00 -11.63 -1.07
N VAL A 259 2.19 -12.48 -1.70
CA VAL A 259 2.16 -12.70 -3.15
C VAL A 259 1.03 -11.93 -3.84
N GLY A 260 0.24 -11.18 -3.06
CA GLY A 260 -0.79 -10.27 -3.56
C GLY A 260 -0.30 -8.82 -3.67
N THR A 261 -1.23 -7.89 -3.83
CA THR A 261 -0.93 -6.45 -3.76
C THR A 261 -0.91 -5.98 -2.30
N GLU A 262 -0.50 -4.74 -2.04
CA GLU A 262 -0.57 -4.19 -0.68
C GLU A 262 -2.02 -4.06 -0.17
N LEU A 263 -2.97 -3.79 -1.07
CA LEU A 263 -4.39 -3.59 -0.77
C LEU A 263 -5.15 -4.90 -0.67
N GLN A 264 -4.76 -5.88 -1.47
CA GLN A 264 -5.32 -7.23 -1.47
C GLN A 264 -4.19 -8.22 -1.16
N PRO A 265 -3.65 -8.18 0.07
CA PRO A 265 -2.55 -9.03 0.43
C PRO A 265 -3.00 -10.48 0.45
N ARG A 266 -2.19 -11.34 -0.16
CA ARG A 266 -2.38 -12.79 -0.17
C ARG A 266 -1.11 -13.41 0.35
N TYR A 267 -1.20 -14.19 1.41
CA TYR A 267 -0.02 -14.73 2.08
C TYR A 267 0.25 -16.16 1.66
N ARG A 268 1.52 -16.49 1.51
CA ARG A 268 2.07 -17.85 1.48
C ARG A 268 3.00 -18.05 2.67
N PRO A 269 3.13 -19.27 3.19
CA PRO A 269 4.10 -19.54 4.23
C PRO A 269 5.50 -19.52 3.60
N LEU A 270 6.45 -18.94 4.31
CA LEU A 270 7.87 -19.17 4.06
C LEU A 270 8.36 -20.17 5.09
N LEU A 271 8.98 -21.23 4.59
CA LEU A 271 9.64 -22.21 5.42
C LEU A 271 11.03 -21.65 5.76
N PRO A 272 11.37 -21.48 7.05
CA PRO A 272 12.71 -21.08 7.44
C PRO A 272 13.73 -22.09 6.88
N ASN A 273 14.88 -21.61 6.40
CA ASN A 273 15.98 -22.38 5.80
C ASN A 273 15.65 -23.10 4.48
N LEU A 274 14.46 -22.91 3.91
CA LEU A 274 14.05 -23.58 2.68
C LEU A 274 15.06 -23.44 1.53
N PRO A 275 15.70 -22.28 1.25
CA PRO A 275 16.71 -22.21 0.19
C PRO A 275 17.93 -23.08 0.47
N GLN A 276 18.37 -23.17 1.73
CA GLN A 276 19.51 -24.00 2.13
C GLN A 276 19.15 -25.49 2.11
N GLU A 277 17.96 -25.86 2.58
CA GLU A 277 17.49 -27.25 2.54
C GLU A 277 17.18 -27.71 1.11
N ILE A 278 16.64 -26.84 0.26
CA ILE A 278 16.47 -27.12 -1.18
C ILE A 278 17.83 -27.27 -1.86
N GLU A 279 18.82 -26.44 -1.51
CA GLU A 279 20.16 -26.58 -2.07
C GLU A 279 20.82 -27.88 -1.60
N LYS A 280 20.72 -28.25 -0.31
CA LYS A 280 21.14 -29.57 0.18
C LYS A 280 20.44 -30.69 -0.58
N LEU A 281 19.12 -30.60 -0.77
CA LEU A 281 18.36 -31.57 -1.55
C LEU A 281 18.92 -31.68 -2.96
N ARG A 282 19.09 -30.56 -3.68
CA ARG A 282 19.67 -30.51 -5.03
C ARG A 282 21.03 -31.19 -5.09
N GLN A 283 21.91 -30.92 -4.12
CA GLN A 283 23.22 -31.58 -4.05
C GLN A 283 23.08 -33.10 -3.84
N VAL A 284 22.12 -33.54 -3.02
CA VAL A 284 21.81 -34.97 -2.87
C VAL A 284 21.32 -35.58 -4.19
N ILE A 285 20.39 -34.92 -4.90
CA ILE A 285 19.90 -35.39 -6.20
C ILE A 285 21.05 -35.50 -7.21
N LEU A 286 21.83 -34.43 -7.36
CA LEU A 286 22.95 -34.36 -8.32
C LEU A 286 24.07 -35.37 -8.02
N ALA A 287 24.29 -35.70 -6.74
CA ALA A 287 25.29 -36.70 -6.34
C ALA A 287 24.82 -38.15 -6.59
N ARG A 288 23.51 -38.40 -6.69
CA ARG A 288 22.96 -39.74 -6.89
C ARG A 288 22.94 -40.08 -8.37
N LYS A 289 23.39 -41.30 -8.71
CA LYS A 289 23.33 -41.85 -10.07
C LYS A 289 22.03 -42.62 -10.34
N THR A 290 21.09 -42.59 -9.41
CA THR A 290 19.85 -43.37 -9.43
C THR A 290 18.68 -42.47 -9.04
N PRO A 291 17.46 -42.73 -9.54
CA PRO A 291 16.28 -41.96 -9.17
C PRO A 291 16.08 -41.94 -7.65
N ILE A 292 15.76 -40.79 -7.09
CA ILE A 292 15.45 -40.64 -5.67
C ILE A 292 13.95 -40.53 -5.42
N ALA A 293 13.50 -41.10 -4.31
CA ALA A 293 12.14 -40.93 -3.81
C ALA A 293 12.05 -39.58 -3.09
N LEU A 294 11.56 -38.54 -3.79
CA LEU A 294 11.58 -37.16 -3.31
C LEU A 294 10.83 -37.00 -1.98
N ASN A 295 9.78 -37.79 -1.75
CA ASN A 295 9.02 -37.79 -0.50
C ASN A 295 9.84 -38.28 0.71
N VAL A 296 10.79 -39.20 0.50
CA VAL A 296 11.67 -39.71 1.57
C VAL A 296 12.70 -38.64 1.92
N GLU A 297 13.37 -38.10 0.90
CA GLU A 297 14.41 -37.07 1.11
C GLU A 297 13.82 -35.78 1.69
N VAL A 298 12.59 -35.40 1.29
CA VAL A 298 11.86 -34.28 1.91
C VAL A 298 11.49 -34.57 3.36
N ALA A 299 11.11 -35.80 3.70
CA ALA A 299 10.84 -36.16 5.09
C ALA A 299 12.11 -36.05 5.96
N ASP A 300 13.26 -36.43 5.41
CA ASP A 300 14.55 -36.38 6.10
C ASP A 300 15.07 -34.94 6.30
N LEU A 301 14.88 -34.07 5.30
CA LEU A 301 15.28 -32.66 5.38
C LEU A 301 14.31 -31.82 6.23
N PHE A 302 13.06 -32.25 6.35
CA PHE A 302 12.03 -31.56 7.12
C PHE A 302 11.42 -32.50 8.18
N PRO A 303 12.23 -33.01 9.14
CA PRO A 303 11.78 -34.05 10.08
C PRO A 303 10.62 -33.58 10.97
N ASN A 304 10.58 -32.30 11.30
CA ASN A 304 9.49 -31.68 12.06
C ASN A 304 8.14 -31.67 11.32
N HIS A 305 8.14 -32.01 10.03
CA HIS A 305 6.97 -32.07 9.15
C HIS A 305 6.72 -33.47 8.59
N ALA A 306 7.59 -34.44 8.87
CA ALA A 306 7.52 -35.79 8.32
C ALA A 306 6.22 -36.51 8.70
N ASP A 307 5.75 -36.35 9.95
CA ASP A 307 4.55 -37.03 10.45
C ASP A 307 3.22 -36.33 10.08
N ARG A 308 3.28 -35.26 9.28
CA ARG A 308 2.11 -34.44 8.92
C ARG A 308 1.88 -34.49 7.41
N PRO A 309 0.99 -35.37 6.91
CA PRO A 309 0.77 -35.57 5.48
C PRO A 309 0.46 -34.27 4.72
N GLU A 310 -0.36 -33.40 5.32
CA GLU A 310 -0.71 -32.11 4.72
C GLU A 310 0.51 -31.17 4.60
N SER A 311 1.39 -31.17 5.61
CA SER A 311 2.64 -30.40 5.55
C SER A 311 3.60 -30.97 4.52
N GLN A 312 3.69 -32.31 4.40
CA GLN A 312 4.49 -32.94 3.36
C GLN A 312 4.00 -32.55 1.95
N VAL A 313 2.69 -32.54 1.70
CA VAL A 313 2.15 -32.16 0.38
C VAL A 313 2.54 -30.73 0.01
N ALA A 314 2.42 -29.78 0.94
CA ALA A 314 2.80 -28.40 0.68
C ALA A 314 4.31 -28.19 0.53
N ILE A 315 5.12 -28.82 1.38
CA ILE A 315 6.58 -28.79 1.24
C ILE A 315 7.00 -29.39 -0.10
N MET A 316 6.39 -30.51 -0.50
CA MET A 316 6.64 -31.14 -1.80
C MET A 316 6.25 -30.22 -2.96
N SER A 317 5.13 -29.50 -2.87
CA SER A 317 4.77 -28.50 -3.89
C SER A 317 5.82 -27.39 -3.98
N ILE A 318 6.26 -26.87 -2.83
CA ILE A 318 7.27 -25.80 -2.77
C ILE A 318 8.61 -26.29 -3.32
N VAL A 319 9.04 -27.49 -2.96
CA VAL A 319 10.28 -28.11 -3.45
C VAL A 319 10.20 -28.30 -4.97
N ARG A 320 9.08 -28.83 -5.50
CA ARG A 320 8.88 -28.99 -6.95
C ARG A 320 8.96 -27.67 -7.70
N ASP A 321 8.35 -26.61 -7.19
CA ASP A 321 8.42 -25.28 -7.80
C ASP A 321 9.85 -24.72 -7.86
N HIS A 322 10.77 -25.22 -7.01
CA HIS A 322 12.17 -24.81 -6.98
C HIS A 322 13.13 -25.79 -7.65
N LEU A 323 12.70 -27.00 -8.03
CA LEU A 323 13.51 -27.88 -8.87
C LEU A 323 13.38 -27.40 -10.32
N ASP A 324 14.49 -26.94 -10.91
CA ASP A 324 14.50 -26.43 -12.28
C ASP A 324 14.40 -27.55 -13.32
N GLN A 325 14.38 -27.18 -14.60
CA GLN A 325 14.22 -28.11 -15.73
C GLN A 325 15.31 -29.18 -15.85
N ARG A 326 16.41 -29.07 -15.08
CA ARG A 326 17.48 -30.07 -15.09
C ARG A 326 17.11 -31.35 -14.33
N PHE A 327 16.05 -31.30 -13.52
CA PHE A 327 15.57 -32.46 -12.79
C PHE A 327 14.39 -33.12 -13.53
N ILE A 328 14.49 -34.42 -13.78
CA ILE A 328 13.50 -35.17 -14.55
C ILE A 328 12.62 -35.96 -13.60
N GLN A 329 11.32 -35.64 -13.57
CA GLN A 329 10.34 -36.46 -12.89
C GLN A 329 10.11 -37.75 -13.70
N VAL A 330 10.66 -38.87 -13.23
CA VAL A 330 10.59 -40.18 -13.89
C VAL A 330 9.32 -40.95 -13.49
N ALA A 331 8.79 -40.66 -12.29
CA ALA A 331 7.52 -41.17 -11.79
C ALA A 331 6.93 -40.17 -10.77
N PRO A 332 5.67 -40.32 -10.30
CA PRO A 332 5.02 -39.37 -9.40
C PRO A 332 5.86 -38.94 -8.18
N ASN A 333 6.71 -39.85 -7.67
CA ASN A 333 7.61 -39.61 -6.55
C ASN A 333 9.11 -39.83 -6.87
N LEU A 334 9.48 -40.16 -8.11
CA LEU A 334 10.87 -40.44 -8.49
C LEU A 334 11.43 -39.32 -9.36
N TRP A 335 12.56 -38.77 -8.93
CA TRP A 335 13.24 -37.65 -9.59
C TRP A 335 14.68 -38.01 -9.90
N PHE A 336 15.16 -37.57 -11.06
CA PHE A 336 16.55 -37.67 -11.51
C PHE A 336 17.19 -36.30 -11.55
#